data_AF-A0A7L4PFP2-F1
#
_entry.id   AF-A0A7L4PFP2-F1
#
_cell.length_a   1.000
_cell.length_b   1.000
_cell.length_c   1.000
_cell.angle_alpha   90.00
_cell.angle_beta   90.00
_cell.angle_gamma   90.00
#
_symmetry.space_group_name_H-M   'P 1'
#
loop_
_entity.id
_entity.type
_entity.pdbx_description
1 polymer ?
#
loop_
_entity_poly.entity_id
_entity_poly.type
_entity_poly.pdbx_seq_one_letter_code
_entity_poly.pdbx_strand_id
1 'polypeptide(L)' 'MRPCRGRRRCRRWISEVPISGTFTPEGDMLQERGVVCLTLEELEALRLVDLLDLDQEESAFFMGISRRAFWN' A
#
# COMPACT_ATOMS: atom_id res chain seq x y z
N MET A 1 10.27 -11.87 23.04
CA MET A 1 10.38 -11.17 21.74
C MET A 1 11.77 -11.42 21.16
N ARG A 2 11.89 -12.00 19.96
CA ARG A 2 13.20 -12.21 19.33
C ARG A 2 13.77 -10.83 18.91
N PRO A 3 15.05 -10.52 19.17
CA PRO A 3 15.64 -9.29 18.68
C PRO A 3 15.70 -9.34 17.15
N CYS A 4 14.99 -8.43 16.48
CA CYS A 4 15.11 -8.26 15.04
C CYS A 4 16.56 -7.84 14.74
N ARG A 5 17.31 -8.66 14.01
CA ARG A 5 18.64 -8.27 13.52
C ARG A 5 18.45 -7.26 12.39
N GLY A 6 19.06 -6.08 12.49
CA GLY A 6 19.02 -5.03 11.46
C GLY A 6 18.14 -3.82 11.82
N ARG A 7 18.22 -2.77 10.99
CA ARG A 7 17.37 -1.57 11.12
C ARG A 7 15.94 -1.94 10.74
N ARG A 8 14.96 -1.59 11.57
CA ARG A 8 13.54 -1.78 11.24
C ARG A 8 13.18 -1.00 9.98
N ARG A 9 12.21 -1.50 9.20
CA ARG A 9 11.59 -0.69 8.14
C ARG A 9 11.07 0.62 8.75
N CYS A 10 11.26 1.71 8.02
CA CYS A 10 10.72 3.00 8.42
C CYS A 10 9.19 2.91 8.43
N ARG A 11 8.55 3.66 9.33
CA ARG A 11 7.08 3.75 9.35
C ARG A 11 6.64 4.49 8.08
N ARG A 12 5.56 4.02 7.46
CA ARG A 12 4.91 4.67 6.32
C ARG A 12 3.65 5.36 6.78
N TRP A 13 3.43 6.58 6.32
CA TRP A 13 2.19 7.31 6.53
C TRP A 13 1.20 6.94 5.43
N ILE A 14 -0.05 6.76 5.81
CA ILE A 14 -1.19 6.45 4.93
C ILE A 14 -2.22 7.52 5.21
N SER A 15 -2.63 8.24 4.17
CA SER A 15 -3.61 9.33 4.30
C SER A 15 -5.05 8.82 4.37
N GLU A 16 -5.35 7.70 3.71
CA GLU A 16 -6.71 7.19 3.58
C GLU A 16 -6.79 5.69 3.88
N VAL A 17 -7.79 5.30 4.68
CA VAL A 17 -8.13 3.91 4.92
C VAL A 17 -9.44 3.62 4.19
N PRO A 18 -9.50 2.60 3.32
CA PRO A 18 -10.69 2.31 2.54
C PRO A 18 -11.84 1.89 3.46
N ILE A 19 -13.04 2.39 3.17
CA ILE A 19 -14.27 2.03 3.89
C ILE A 19 -14.66 0.58 3.56
N SER A 20 -14.39 0.15 2.33
CA SER A 20 -14.67 -1.20 1.84
C SER A 20 -13.37 -1.96 1.63
N GLY A 21 -13.23 -3.10 2.31
CA GLY A 21 -12.01 -3.94 2.24
C GLY A 21 -11.98 -4.93 1.08
N THR A 22 -13.08 -5.08 0.35
CA THR A 22 -13.23 -6.10 -0.70
C THR A 22 -14.12 -5.57 -1.81
N PHE A 23 -13.73 -5.82 -3.05
CA PHE A 23 -14.54 -5.60 -4.24
C PHE A 23 -14.70 -6.93 -4.96
N THR A 24 -15.95 -7.31 -5.22
CA THR A 24 -16.30 -8.53 -5.97
C THR A 24 -17.35 -8.21 -7.03
N PRO A 25 -17.28 -8.87 -8.20
CA PRO A 25 -18.34 -8.74 -9.20
C PRO A 25 -19.67 -9.26 -8.64
N GLU A 26 -20.78 -8.72 -9.15
CA GLU A 26 -22.12 -9.11 -8.71
C GLU A 26 -22.38 -10.59 -8.98
N GLY A 27 -22.88 -11.30 -7.96
CA GLY A 27 -23.29 -12.71 -8.08
C GLY A 27 -22.17 -13.73 -7.94
N ASP A 28 -20.91 -13.32 -7.75
CA ASP A 28 -19.81 -14.25 -7.53
C ASP A 28 -19.61 -14.55 -6.04
N MET A 29 -19.53 -15.83 -5.69
CA MET A 29 -19.12 -16.25 -4.36
C MET A 29 -17.61 -16.22 -4.32
N LEU A 30 -17.04 -15.26 -3.59
CA LEU A 30 -15.61 -15.01 -3.36
C LEU A 30 -14.78 -16.30 -3.43
N GLN A 31 -14.36 -16.69 -4.64
CA GLN A 31 -13.50 -17.85 -4.81
C GLN A 31 -12.10 -17.38 -4.46
N GLU A 32 -11.48 -17.99 -3.44
CA GLU A 32 -10.11 -17.63 -3.02
C GLU A 32 -9.10 -17.71 -4.18
N ARG A 33 -9.42 -18.51 -5.20
CA ARG A 33 -8.60 -18.68 -6.41
C ARG A 33 -8.76 -17.50 -7.37
N GLY A 34 -8.02 -16.42 -7.11
CA GLY A 34 -7.93 -15.25 -8.01
C GLY A 34 -8.04 -13.90 -7.32
N VAL A 35 -8.20 -13.88 -5.99
CA VAL A 35 -8.27 -12.62 -5.21
C VAL A 35 -6.88 -11.98 -5.14
N VAL A 36 -6.83 -10.67 -5.43
CA VAL A 36 -5.65 -9.84 -5.19
C VAL A 36 -5.81 -9.16 -3.83
N CYS A 37 -4.95 -9.52 -2.88
CA CYS A 37 -4.90 -8.86 -1.59
C CYS A 37 -3.87 -7.73 -1.63
N LEU A 38 -4.30 -6.51 -1.32
CA LEU A 38 -3.41 -5.35 -1.20
C LEU A 38 -3.27 -4.97 0.28
N THR A 39 -2.04 -4.68 0.69
CA THR A 39 -1.78 -4.00 1.96
C THR A 39 -2.19 -2.53 1.87
N LEU A 40 -2.41 -1.88 3.00
CA LEU A 40 -2.69 -0.44 3.02
C LEU A 40 -1.52 0.38 2.45
N GLU A 41 -0.29 -0.11 2.58
CA GLU A 41 0.88 0.55 1.99
C GLU A 41 0.85 0.48 0.45
N GLU A 42 0.49 -0.68 -0.12
CA GLU A 42 0.36 -0.85 -1.58
C GLU A 42 -0.81 -0.05 -2.13
N LEU A 43 -1.94 0.00 -1.43
CA LEU A 43 -3.09 0.78 -1.84
C LEU A 43 -2.79 2.29 -1.86
N GLU A 44 -2.10 2.81 -0.84
CA GLU A 44 -1.69 4.21 -0.80
C GLU A 44 -0.69 4.55 -1.92
N ALA A 45 0.21 3.63 -2.25
CA ALA A 45 1.14 3.81 -3.38
C ALA A 45 0.39 3.90 -4.72
N LEU A 46 -0.59 3.03 -4.95
CA LEU A 46 -1.47 3.10 -6.13
C LEU A 46 -2.26 4.42 -6.16
N ARG A 47 -2.76 4.87 -5.01
CA ARG A 47 -3.50 6.14 -4.91
C ARG A 47 -2.63 7.33 -5.30
N LEU A 48 -1.40 7.39 -4.79
CA LEU A 48 -0.50 8.52 -5.06
C LEU A 48 -0.01 8.53 -6.50
N VAL A 49 0.35 7.37 -7.05
CA VAL A 49 0.94 7.28 -8.39
C VAL A 49 -0.13 7.20 -9.47
N ASP A 50 -1.05 6.23 -9.41
CA ASP A 50 -1.98 5.99 -10.52
C ASP A 50 -3.19 6.93 -10.49
N LEU A 51 -3.69 7.28 -9.30
CA LEU A 51 -4.88 8.13 -9.18
C LEU A 51 -4.54 9.63 -9.13
N LEU A 52 -3.49 10.00 -8.42
CA LEU A 52 -3.07 11.41 -8.24
C LEU A 52 -1.94 11.84 -9.19
N ASP A 53 -1.40 10.91 -9.98
CA ASP A 53 -0.36 11.16 -11.00
C ASP A 53 0.90 11.84 -10.43
N LEU A 54 1.22 11.54 -9.17
CA LEU A 54 2.42 12.05 -8.49
C LEU A 54 3.64 11.25 -8.87
N ASP A 55 4.80 11.91 -8.89
CA ASP A 55 6.04 11.20 -9.12
C ASP A 55 6.46 10.35 -7.89
N GLN A 56 7.49 9.51 -8.07
CA GLN A 56 8.00 8.66 -7.01
C GLN A 56 8.56 9.45 -5.82
N GLU A 57 9.13 10.62 -6.07
CA GLU A 57 9.70 11.47 -5.03
C GLU A 57 8.63 12.11 -4.15
N GLU A 58 7.62 12.69 -4.77
CA GLU A 58 6.44 13.28 -4.13
C GLU A 58 5.67 12.20 -3.36
N SER A 59 5.43 11.05 -3.98
CA SER A 59 4.73 9.94 -3.32
C SER A 59 5.49 9.42 -2.09
N ALA A 60 6.82 9.27 -2.20
CA ALA A 60 7.65 8.88 -1.07
C ALA A 60 7.66 9.94 0.04
N PHE A 61 7.63 11.22 -0.32
CA PHE A 61 7.50 12.32 0.62
C PHE A 61 6.18 12.25 1.40
N PHE A 62 5.05 12.03 0.73
CA PHE A 62 3.75 11.87 1.39
C PHE A 62 3.70 10.65 2.31
N MET A 63 4.33 9.53 1.93
CA MET A 63 4.45 8.35 2.78
C MET A 63 5.51 8.49 3.89
N GLY A 64 6.29 9.58 3.92
CA GLY A 64 7.36 9.86 4.88
C GLY A 64 8.53 8.87 4.83
N ILE A 65 8.86 8.37 3.65
CA ILE A 65 9.97 7.45 3.39
C ILE A 65 10.94 8.02 2.36
N SER A 66 12.11 7.40 2.22
CA SER A 66 13.02 7.78 1.14
C SER A 66 12.48 7.34 -0.22
N ARG A 67 12.80 8.09 -1.28
CA ARG A 67 12.46 7.75 -2.68
C ARG A 67 12.76 6.29 -3.01
N ARG A 68 13.94 5.79 -2.59
CA ARG A 68 14.38 4.40 -2.81
C ARG A 68 13.54 3.34 -2.06
N ALA A 69 12.92 3.70 -0.94
CA ALA A 69 12.13 2.78 -0.12
C ALA A 69 10.67 2.66 -0.60
N PHE A 70 10.26 3.45 -1.59
CA PHE A 70 8.88 3.50 -2.09
C PHE A 70 8.45 2.17 -2.73
N TRP A 71 9.26 1.62 -3.64
CA TRP A 71 8.98 0.35 -4.33
C TRP A 71 9.49 -0.91 -3.60
N ASN A 72 9.67 -0.85 -2.28
CA ASN A 72 10.45 -1.82 -1.50
C ASN A 72 9.64 -2.48 -0.38
#